data_AF-A0A533WRL1-F1
#
_entry.id   AF-A0A533WRL1-F1
#
_cell.length_a   1.000
_cell.length_b   1.000
_cell.length_c   1.000
_cell.angle_alpha   90.00
_cell.angle_beta   90.00
_cell.angle_gamma   90.00
#
_symmetry.space_group_name_H-M   'P 1'
#
loop_
_entity.id
_entity.type
_entity.pdbx_description
1 polymer ?
#
loop_
_entity_poly.entity_id
_entity_poly.type
_entity_poly.pdbx_seq_one_letter_code
_entity_poly.pdbx_strand_id
1 'polypeptide(L)'
;MPSDSNKDDESKREIDLGWQRHDSKTKSSEDKDAKKLLQEMKRLGLDPSGLRKFTLSLHKLAVASGVSSARLTGIIKELDALCEGKKISLTQASDYIQQLSERQRMLLTATEDLENRKKSLEVQVSLKELEYSASKDTMSEFARIKQDLHKRDLSFTDLSKLIALITAAEQVGYASSVIIETLSNLKSKEEKKKEIDIEIESLLNSKRTLQDKLLGIEQEISDRQQTLKSAEELRKLGFDFKDLDALQSAIRMISQTRNIDITAAKTQLLSDLEQYYANDHELKKRIRIMESLLKEKEEKFNMLEADYQNEKAILDNAKQLISSGLNEQWLKKLQTLIDAYGIDLDSLAGELKQYQSLKSTIDELQRTKTTLEEEERLLRQKVVAYEDQRLRTLSLINQLIVRSSRSSPSGLRPMQQPEGNELSELMRAANNEDIDVEKFRISAQKAIDIICSKLPKNSPARLVLEHAQLAFKREGR
;
A
#
# COMPACT_ATOMS: atom_id res chain seq x y z
N MET A 1 9.12 -73.44 69.52
CA MET A 1 10.40 -72.98 68.94
C MET A 1 10.06 -71.95 67.87
N PRO A 2 10.63 -70.73 67.93
CA PRO A 2 10.65 -69.88 69.12
C PRO A 2 10.33 -68.38 68.83
N SER A 3 10.15 -67.57 69.88
CA SER A 3 10.55 -66.13 69.97
C SER A 3 9.85 -65.08 69.06
N ASP A 4 9.79 -63.76 69.33
CA ASP A 4 9.91 -62.88 70.52
C ASP A 4 9.56 -61.42 70.07
N SER A 5 9.32 -60.37 70.87
CA SER A 5 9.11 -60.13 72.33
C SER A 5 8.55 -58.69 72.55
N ASN A 6 8.16 -58.35 73.79
CA ASN A 6 8.31 -57.02 74.43
C ASN A 6 7.51 -55.76 73.95
N LYS A 7 7.15 -54.77 74.80
CA LYS A 7 6.88 -54.72 76.27
C LYS A 7 6.41 -53.30 76.72
N ASP A 8 5.96 -53.22 77.98
CA ASP A 8 5.90 -52.05 78.91
C ASP A 8 4.86 -50.90 78.70
N ASP A 9 4.59 -50.04 79.71
CA ASP A 9 3.78 -50.23 80.95
C ASP A 9 3.40 -48.83 81.57
N GLU A 10 2.49 -48.78 82.56
CA GLU A 10 2.30 -47.73 83.61
C GLU A 10 1.90 -46.27 83.22
N SER A 11 1.27 -45.40 84.05
CA SER A 11 0.58 -45.50 85.36
C SER A 11 -0.26 -44.22 85.72
N LYS A 12 -1.41 -44.40 86.42
CA LYS A 12 -1.98 -43.63 87.59
C LYS A 12 -2.18 -42.09 87.56
N ARG A 13 -3.37 -41.60 88.05
CA ARG A 13 -3.57 -40.92 89.39
C ARG A 13 -4.98 -40.31 89.63
N GLU A 14 -5.33 -40.18 90.91
CA GLU A 14 -6.55 -39.55 91.49
C GLU A 14 -6.42 -38.04 91.75
N ILE A 15 -7.53 -37.38 92.11
CA ILE A 15 -7.80 -36.17 92.95
C ILE A 15 -9.27 -35.77 92.65
N ASP A 16 -10.29 -35.61 93.52
CA ASP A 16 -10.50 -35.33 94.96
C ASP A 16 -10.78 -33.86 95.37
N LEU A 17 -11.79 -33.70 96.25
CA LEU A 17 -12.28 -32.52 97.00
C LEU A 17 -12.87 -31.28 96.27
N GLY A 18 -13.90 -30.66 96.90
CA GLY A 18 -14.36 -29.33 96.47
C GLY A 18 -15.73 -28.77 96.94
N TRP A 19 -16.27 -29.08 98.13
CA TRP A 19 -17.45 -28.34 98.65
C TRP A 19 -17.03 -27.01 99.29
N GLN A 20 -17.47 -25.87 98.76
CA GLN A 20 -17.46 -24.59 99.50
C GLN A 20 -18.68 -23.71 99.15
N ARG A 21 -19.30 -23.16 100.20
CA ARG A 21 -20.45 -22.24 100.11
C ARG A 21 -19.95 -20.79 100.06
N HIS A 22 -20.55 -19.92 99.25
CA HIS A 22 -20.55 -18.48 99.54
C HIS A 22 -21.80 -17.73 99.01
N ASP A 23 -22.70 -17.46 99.95
CA ASP A 23 -23.45 -16.23 100.19
C ASP A 23 -23.82 -15.18 99.11
N SER A 24 -25.13 -15.15 98.85
CA SER A 24 -26.04 -14.02 99.12
C SER A 24 -25.90 -12.65 98.42
N LYS A 25 -25.05 -12.46 97.39
CA LYS A 25 -25.11 -11.26 96.52
C LYS A 25 -25.77 -11.43 95.13
N THR A 26 -26.04 -12.65 94.66
CA THR A 26 -26.62 -12.88 93.30
C THR A 26 -28.14 -12.74 93.18
N LYS A 27 -28.89 -12.85 94.29
CA LYS A 27 -30.38 -12.91 94.30
C LYS A 27 -31.12 -11.73 93.65
N SER A 28 -30.45 -10.59 93.39
CA SER A 28 -31.08 -9.37 92.85
C SER A 28 -31.11 -9.32 91.31
N SER A 29 -30.16 -9.94 90.59
CA SER A 29 -30.16 -9.96 89.12
C SER A 29 -30.93 -11.16 88.56
N GLU A 30 -30.81 -12.33 89.17
CA GLU A 30 -31.52 -13.56 88.77
C GLU A 30 -33.05 -13.35 88.69
N ASP A 31 -33.64 -12.63 89.66
CA ASP A 31 -35.09 -12.35 89.69
C ASP A 31 -35.55 -11.30 88.66
N LYS A 32 -34.63 -10.54 88.02
CA LYS A 32 -34.96 -9.63 86.91
C LYS A 32 -35.04 -10.37 85.57
N ASP A 33 -34.10 -11.26 85.27
CA ASP A 33 -34.08 -11.97 84.00
C ASP A 33 -35.10 -13.13 83.98
N ALA A 34 -35.32 -13.79 85.13
CA ALA A 34 -36.46 -14.72 85.29
C ALA A 34 -37.81 -14.02 85.09
N LYS A 35 -37.96 -12.74 85.49
CA LYS A 35 -39.18 -11.94 85.23
C LYS A 35 -39.39 -11.68 83.75
N LYS A 36 -38.35 -11.36 82.97
CA LYS A 36 -38.48 -11.18 81.51
C LYS A 36 -38.93 -12.47 80.82
N LEU A 37 -38.34 -13.61 81.18
CA LEU A 37 -38.72 -14.91 80.62
C LEU A 37 -40.19 -15.25 80.96
N LEU A 38 -40.63 -14.97 82.19
CA LEU A 38 -42.02 -15.12 82.61
C LEU A 38 -43.00 -14.19 81.85
N GLN A 39 -42.54 -13.00 81.45
CA GLN A 39 -43.36 -12.00 80.76
C GLN A 39 -43.64 -12.41 79.30
N GLU A 40 -42.65 -12.96 78.60
CA GLU A 40 -42.84 -13.53 77.26
C GLU A 40 -43.67 -14.83 77.29
N MET A 41 -43.44 -15.73 78.25
CA MET A 41 -44.27 -16.93 78.38
C MET A 41 -45.75 -16.60 78.71
N LYS A 42 -46.03 -15.47 79.37
CA LYS A 42 -47.39 -14.93 79.51
C LYS A 42 -47.93 -14.32 78.21
N ARG A 43 -47.10 -13.66 77.42
CA ARG A 43 -47.50 -13.11 76.10
C ARG A 43 -47.90 -14.21 75.12
N LEU A 44 -47.33 -15.41 75.27
CA LEU A 44 -47.66 -16.64 74.56
C LEU A 44 -48.89 -17.39 75.13
N GLY A 45 -49.67 -16.80 76.04
CA GLY A 45 -50.99 -17.30 76.44
C GLY A 45 -51.01 -18.44 77.46
N LEU A 46 -49.92 -18.72 78.16
CA LEU A 46 -49.82 -19.82 79.12
C LEU A 46 -50.30 -19.43 80.54
N ASP A 47 -51.06 -20.32 81.19
CA ASP A 47 -51.74 -20.03 82.46
C ASP A 47 -50.76 -19.78 83.64
N PRO A 48 -51.04 -18.82 84.56
CA PRO A 48 -50.08 -18.45 85.60
C PRO A 48 -49.83 -19.50 86.69
N SER A 49 -50.72 -20.50 86.85
CA SER A 49 -50.82 -21.39 88.02
C SER A 49 -49.75 -22.51 88.10
N GLY A 50 -48.53 -22.24 87.65
CA GLY A 50 -47.42 -23.19 87.70
C GLY A 50 -46.18 -22.73 86.93
N LEU A 51 -46.41 -21.85 85.93
CA LEU A 51 -45.40 -21.27 85.06
C LEU A 51 -44.14 -20.82 85.81
N ARG A 52 -44.29 -20.09 86.92
CA ARG A 52 -43.15 -19.54 87.68
C ARG A 52 -42.17 -20.61 88.19
N LYS A 53 -42.65 -21.81 88.56
CA LYS A 53 -41.79 -22.93 88.94
C LYS A 53 -41.11 -23.54 87.71
N PHE A 54 -41.86 -23.76 86.63
CA PHE A 54 -41.32 -24.32 85.38
C PHE A 54 -40.25 -23.40 84.75
N THR A 55 -40.53 -22.10 84.61
CA THR A 55 -39.60 -21.08 84.10
C THR A 55 -38.32 -21.01 84.93
N LEU A 56 -38.40 -21.12 86.26
CA LEU A 56 -37.23 -21.18 87.14
C LEU A 56 -36.44 -22.49 86.98
N SER A 57 -37.10 -23.64 86.84
CA SER A 57 -36.44 -24.93 86.59
C SER A 57 -35.75 -24.96 85.23
N LEU A 58 -36.42 -24.47 84.18
CA LEU A 58 -35.88 -24.40 82.82
C LEU A 58 -34.67 -23.47 82.75
N HIS A 59 -34.74 -22.30 83.40
CA HIS A 59 -33.63 -21.36 83.51
C HIS A 59 -32.44 -21.98 84.28
N LYS A 60 -32.69 -22.67 85.41
CA LYS A 60 -31.64 -23.37 86.16
C LYS A 60 -30.98 -24.49 85.35
N LEU A 61 -31.77 -25.28 84.61
CA LEU A 61 -31.24 -26.35 83.75
C LEU A 61 -30.38 -25.76 82.62
N ALA A 62 -30.86 -24.70 81.96
CA ALA A 62 -30.13 -24.01 80.89
C ALA A 62 -28.79 -23.43 81.39
N VAL A 63 -28.80 -22.75 82.54
CA VAL A 63 -27.58 -22.20 83.18
C VAL A 63 -26.62 -23.33 83.57
N ALA A 64 -27.11 -24.44 84.13
CA ALA A 64 -26.29 -25.62 84.43
C ALA A 64 -25.68 -26.28 83.17
N SER A 65 -26.35 -26.15 82.02
CA SER A 65 -25.86 -26.61 80.71
C SER A 65 -25.06 -25.55 79.93
N GLY A 66 -24.70 -24.42 80.55
CA GLY A 66 -23.91 -23.35 79.92
C GLY A 66 -24.65 -22.50 78.88
N VAL A 67 -25.98 -22.65 78.75
CA VAL A 67 -26.80 -21.92 77.78
C VAL A 67 -27.34 -20.64 78.42
N SER A 68 -27.00 -19.48 77.86
CA SER A 68 -27.49 -18.19 78.35
C SER A 68 -28.99 -18.01 78.10
N SER A 69 -29.67 -17.32 79.03
CA SER A 69 -31.12 -17.05 78.96
C SER A 69 -31.55 -16.38 77.63
N ALA A 70 -30.70 -15.50 77.09
CA ALA A 70 -30.92 -14.85 75.81
C ALA A 70 -30.91 -15.85 74.63
N ARG A 71 -29.96 -16.80 74.62
CA ARG A 71 -29.86 -17.83 73.57
C ARG A 71 -31.03 -18.80 73.64
N LEU A 72 -31.49 -19.16 74.84
CA LEU A 72 -32.69 -19.97 75.03
C LEU A 72 -33.95 -19.27 74.50
N THR A 73 -34.07 -17.96 74.75
CA THR A 73 -35.16 -17.14 74.22
C THR A 73 -35.11 -17.03 72.69
N GLY A 74 -33.90 -17.01 72.10
CA GLY A 74 -33.70 -17.08 70.64
C GLY A 74 -34.20 -18.39 70.05
N ILE A 75 -33.78 -19.53 70.60
CA ILE A 75 -34.21 -20.87 70.15
C ILE A 75 -35.74 -21.02 70.23
N ILE A 76 -36.37 -20.51 71.29
CA ILE A 76 -37.84 -20.54 71.41
C ILE A 76 -38.50 -19.73 70.28
N LYS A 77 -37.96 -18.56 69.90
CA LYS A 77 -38.47 -17.75 68.78
C LYS A 77 -38.25 -18.39 67.42
N GLU A 78 -37.13 -19.08 67.21
CA GLU A 78 -36.83 -19.81 65.97
C GLU A 78 -37.79 -21.01 65.78
N LEU A 79 -38.12 -21.72 66.87
CA LEU A 79 -39.10 -22.80 66.89
C LEU A 79 -40.53 -22.29 66.66
N ASP A 80 -40.89 -21.13 67.21
CA ASP A 80 -42.18 -20.47 67.02
C ASP A 80 -42.37 -20.06 65.54
N ALA A 81 -41.36 -19.42 64.93
CA ALA A 81 -41.37 -19.03 63.52
C ALA A 81 -41.48 -20.23 62.56
N LEU A 82 -40.90 -21.38 62.90
CA LEU A 82 -41.08 -22.63 62.14
C LEU A 82 -42.52 -23.18 62.23
N CYS A 83 -43.24 -22.91 63.32
CA CYS A 83 -44.61 -23.36 63.53
C CYS A 83 -45.67 -22.44 62.88
N GLU A 84 -45.37 -21.15 62.68
CA GLU A 84 -46.28 -20.21 62.00
C GLU A 84 -46.48 -20.54 60.50
N GLY A 85 -45.47 -21.11 59.83
CA GLY A 85 -45.54 -21.45 58.39
C GLY A 85 -46.54 -22.56 58.06
N LYS A 86 -46.61 -23.60 58.91
CA LYS A 86 -47.65 -24.65 58.94
C LYS A 86 -47.72 -25.23 60.36
N LYS A 87 -48.93 -25.42 60.88
CA LYS A 87 -49.18 -26.05 62.20
C LYS A 87 -48.75 -27.53 62.23
N ILE A 88 -47.47 -27.79 62.41
CA ILE A 88 -46.87 -29.12 62.57
C ILE A 88 -46.29 -29.16 63.99
N SER A 89 -46.67 -30.14 64.81
CA SER A 89 -46.05 -30.28 66.13
C SER A 89 -44.59 -30.72 65.99
N LEU A 90 -43.71 -30.32 66.92
CA LEU A 90 -42.29 -30.70 66.86
C LEU A 90 -42.08 -32.23 66.73
N THR A 91 -42.98 -33.02 67.32
CA THR A 91 -43.01 -34.48 67.22
C THR A 91 -43.30 -35.02 65.83
N GLN A 92 -43.98 -34.26 64.97
CA GLN A 92 -44.38 -34.63 63.60
C GLN A 92 -43.45 -34.03 62.53
N ALA A 93 -42.50 -33.17 62.91
CA ALA A 93 -41.60 -32.50 61.98
C ALA A 93 -40.72 -33.51 61.21
N SER A 94 -40.23 -34.56 61.88
CA SER A 94 -39.44 -35.63 61.24
C SER A 94 -40.25 -36.36 60.15
N ASP A 95 -41.47 -36.80 60.49
CA ASP A 95 -42.35 -37.51 59.56
C ASP A 95 -42.72 -36.65 58.35
N TYR A 96 -42.97 -35.36 58.57
CA TYR A 96 -43.28 -34.41 57.48
C TYR A 96 -42.07 -34.16 56.56
N ILE A 97 -40.85 -34.04 57.11
CA ILE A 97 -39.62 -33.95 56.31
C ILE A 97 -39.43 -35.25 55.49
N GLN A 98 -39.67 -36.40 56.09
CA GLN A 98 -39.55 -37.69 55.41
C GLN A 98 -40.58 -37.85 54.29
N GLN A 99 -41.84 -37.44 54.50
CA GLN A 99 -42.87 -37.37 53.45
C GLN A 99 -42.48 -36.42 52.31
N LEU A 100 -41.86 -35.28 52.61
CA LEU A 100 -41.37 -34.36 51.57
C LEU A 100 -40.22 -34.98 50.76
N SER A 101 -39.27 -35.68 51.38
CA SER A 101 -38.20 -36.37 50.66
C SER A 101 -38.73 -37.52 49.78
N GLU A 102 -39.70 -38.29 50.27
CA GLU A 102 -40.36 -39.36 49.51
C GLU A 102 -41.10 -38.78 48.29
N ARG A 103 -41.81 -37.66 48.48
CA ARG A 103 -42.50 -36.94 47.40
C ARG A 103 -41.53 -36.34 46.38
N GLN A 104 -40.40 -35.80 46.83
CA GLN A 104 -39.34 -35.30 45.95
C GLN A 104 -38.76 -36.44 45.10
N ARG A 105 -38.49 -37.60 45.71
CA ARG A 105 -38.01 -38.81 45.01
C ARG A 105 -39.00 -39.27 43.94
N MET A 106 -40.30 -39.37 44.26
CA MET A 106 -41.33 -39.74 43.27
C MET A 106 -41.45 -38.73 42.13
N LEU A 107 -41.33 -37.42 42.41
CA LEU A 107 -41.37 -36.39 41.38
C LEU A 107 -40.16 -36.47 40.44
N LEU A 108 -38.97 -36.77 40.96
CA LEU A 108 -37.76 -36.96 40.13
C LEU A 108 -37.91 -38.14 39.18
N THR A 109 -38.38 -39.30 39.67
CA THR A 109 -38.64 -40.47 38.81
C THR A 109 -39.71 -40.17 37.75
N ALA A 110 -40.81 -39.51 38.13
CA ALA A 110 -41.87 -39.14 37.20
C ALA A 110 -41.40 -38.14 36.12
N THR A 111 -40.49 -37.22 36.44
CA THR A 111 -39.89 -36.33 35.44
C THR A 111 -38.95 -37.07 34.49
N GLU A 112 -38.17 -38.03 34.98
CA GLU A 112 -37.29 -38.86 34.14
C GLU A 112 -38.10 -39.75 33.18
N ASP A 113 -39.18 -40.36 33.67
CA ASP A 113 -40.13 -41.14 32.84
C ASP A 113 -40.79 -40.26 31.75
N LEU A 114 -41.18 -39.03 32.09
CA LEU A 114 -41.74 -38.07 31.12
C LEU A 114 -40.71 -37.62 30.07
N GLU A 115 -39.47 -37.36 30.48
CA GLU A 115 -38.36 -37.02 29.58
C GLU A 115 -38.07 -38.17 28.59
N ASN A 116 -38.05 -39.40 29.08
CA ASN A 116 -37.86 -40.60 28.26
C ASN A 116 -39.04 -40.84 27.31
N ARG A 117 -40.27 -40.62 27.77
CA ARG A 117 -41.48 -40.75 26.94
C ARG A 117 -41.58 -39.66 25.87
N LYS A 118 -41.15 -38.43 26.19
CA LYS A 118 -41.01 -37.33 25.22
C LYS A 118 -40.03 -37.70 24.10
N LYS A 119 -38.80 -38.14 24.45
CA LYS A 119 -37.80 -38.59 23.47
C LYS A 119 -38.31 -39.71 22.57
N SER A 120 -39.02 -40.69 23.12
CA SER A 120 -39.64 -41.78 22.36
C SER A 120 -40.71 -41.28 21.36
N LEU A 121 -41.53 -40.30 21.78
CA LEU A 121 -42.53 -39.67 20.90
C LEU A 121 -41.88 -38.80 19.82
N GLU A 122 -40.83 -38.04 20.13
CA GLU A 122 -40.07 -37.25 19.15
C GLU A 122 -39.49 -38.14 18.04
N VAL A 123 -38.90 -39.28 18.39
CA VAL A 123 -38.42 -40.28 17.41
C VAL A 123 -39.57 -40.83 16.55
N GLN A 124 -40.73 -41.13 17.12
CA GLN A 124 -41.89 -41.59 16.37
C GLN A 124 -42.46 -40.53 15.43
N VAL A 125 -42.48 -39.26 15.84
CA VAL A 125 -42.88 -38.13 15.00
C VAL A 125 -41.92 -37.98 13.83
N SER A 126 -40.60 -37.95 14.06
CA SER A 126 -39.61 -37.86 12.98
C SER A 126 -39.70 -39.04 12.00
N LEU A 127 -39.95 -40.27 12.47
CA LEU A 127 -40.19 -41.41 11.60
C LEU A 127 -41.45 -41.23 10.74
N LYS A 128 -42.55 -40.71 11.31
CA LYS A 128 -43.80 -40.45 10.58
C LYS A 128 -43.71 -39.28 9.61
N GLU A 129 -42.91 -38.26 9.92
CA GLU A 129 -42.59 -37.17 8.99
C GLU A 129 -41.74 -37.67 7.81
N LEU A 130 -40.84 -38.63 8.04
CA LEU A 130 -40.01 -39.25 7.00
C LEU A 130 -40.81 -40.22 6.12
N GLU A 131 -41.76 -40.97 6.68
CA GLU A 131 -42.76 -41.71 5.90
C GLU A 131 -43.67 -40.77 5.09
N TYR A 132 -44.09 -39.65 5.68
CA TYR A 132 -44.96 -38.67 5.02
C TYR A 132 -44.25 -37.95 3.87
N SER A 133 -42.98 -37.57 4.02
CA SER A 133 -42.22 -36.95 2.93
C SER A 133 -41.97 -37.92 1.79
N ALA A 134 -41.57 -39.17 2.06
CA ALA A 134 -41.43 -40.21 1.03
C ALA A 134 -42.76 -40.50 0.29
N SER A 135 -43.88 -40.50 1.01
CA SER A 135 -45.23 -40.66 0.43
C SER A 135 -45.68 -39.43 -0.38
N LYS A 136 -45.32 -38.22 0.08
CA LYS A 136 -45.60 -36.96 -0.62
C LYS A 136 -44.83 -36.85 -1.93
N ASP A 137 -43.55 -37.21 -1.93
CA ASP A 137 -42.71 -37.15 -3.12
C ASP A 137 -43.22 -38.15 -4.18
N THR A 138 -43.47 -39.41 -3.80
CA THR A 138 -44.04 -40.43 -4.69
C THR A 138 -45.45 -40.06 -5.20
N MET A 139 -46.32 -39.47 -4.38
CA MET A 139 -47.62 -38.98 -4.82
C MET A 139 -47.50 -37.78 -5.78
N SER A 140 -46.51 -36.89 -5.56
CA SER A 140 -46.25 -35.74 -6.43
C SER A 140 -45.67 -36.16 -7.78
N GLU A 141 -44.78 -37.15 -7.81
CA GLU A 141 -44.27 -37.76 -9.04
C GLU A 141 -45.41 -38.46 -9.80
N PHE A 142 -46.26 -39.23 -9.13
CA PHE A 142 -47.42 -39.86 -9.75
C PHE A 142 -48.39 -38.83 -10.34
N ALA A 143 -48.70 -37.75 -9.61
CA ALA A 143 -49.55 -36.67 -10.09
C ALA A 143 -48.94 -35.97 -11.32
N ARG A 144 -47.63 -35.71 -11.31
CA ARG A 144 -46.89 -35.12 -12.44
C ARG A 144 -46.87 -36.05 -13.65
N ILE A 145 -46.56 -37.34 -13.48
CA ILE A 145 -46.57 -38.33 -14.56
C ILE A 145 -47.97 -38.44 -15.17
N LYS A 146 -49.01 -38.49 -14.35
CA LYS A 146 -50.41 -38.48 -14.79
C LYS A 146 -50.76 -37.22 -15.59
N GLN A 147 -50.28 -36.05 -15.17
CA GLN A 147 -50.49 -34.79 -15.88
C GLN A 147 -49.70 -34.75 -17.21
N ASP A 148 -48.45 -35.21 -17.22
CA ASP A 148 -47.58 -35.21 -18.40
C ASP A 148 -48.01 -36.24 -19.46
N LEU A 149 -48.63 -37.36 -19.05
CA LEU A 149 -49.34 -38.28 -19.95
C LEU A 149 -50.60 -37.62 -20.54
N HIS A 150 -51.41 -36.97 -19.71
CA HIS A 150 -52.63 -36.30 -20.16
C HIS A 150 -52.35 -35.12 -21.13
N LYS A 151 -51.22 -34.44 -20.99
CA LYS A 151 -50.74 -33.42 -21.97
C LYS A 151 -50.39 -34.02 -23.35
N ARG A 152 -50.29 -35.34 -23.46
CA ARG A 152 -49.95 -36.09 -24.69
C ARG A 152 -51.10 -36.97 -25.17
N ASP A 153 -52.33 -36.68 -24.73
CA ASP A 153 -53.56 -37.47 -24.98
C ASP A 153 -53.47 -38.96 -24.58
N LEU A 154 -52.60 -39.27 -23.62
CA LEU A 154 -52.44 -40.61 -23.05
C LEU A 154 -53.06 -40.67 -21.65
N SER A 155 -53.90 -41.67 -21.41
CA SER A 155 -54.48 -41.97 -20.10
C SER A 155 -54.02 -43.33 -19.61
N PHE A 156 -53.81 -43.46 -18.30
CA PHE A 156 -53.60 -44.75 -17.63
C PHE A 156 -54.78 -45.73 -17.82
N THR A 157 -55.97 -45.23 -18.17
CA THR A 157 -57.14 -46.06 -18.50
C THR A 157 -57.10 -46.61 -19.93
N ASP A 158 -56.22 -46.11 -20.79
CA ASP A 158 -56.17 -46.39 -22.23
C ASP A 158 -54.87 -47.14 -22.58
N LEU A 159 -54.56 -48.16 -21.77
CA LEU A 159 -53.35 -48.99 -21.81
C LEU A 159 -53.00 -49.49 -23.22
N SER A 160 -54.01 -49.82 -24.02
CA SER A 160 -53.85 -50.26 -25.42
C SER A 160 -53.15 -49.24 -26.30
N LYS A 161 -53.41 -47.93 -26.12
CA LYS A 161 -52.69 -46.86 -26.85
C LYS A 161 -51.26 -46.72 -26.35
N LEU A 162 -51.04 -46.81 -25.05
CA LEU A 162 -49.71 -46.73 -24.45
C LEU A 162 -48.81 -47.88 -24.95
N ILE A 163 -49.35 -49.10 -24.99
CA ILE A 163 -48.68 -50.28 -25.55
C ILE A 163 -48.42 -50.06 -27.04
N ALA A 164 -49.41 -49.65 -27.83
CA ALA A 164 -49.22 -49.38 -29.26
C ALA A 164 -48.14 -48.32 -29.55
N LEU A 165 -48.00 -47.31 -28.69
CA LEU A 165 -46.98 -46.26 -28.82
C LEU A 165 -45.57 -46.77 -28.45
N ILE A 166 -45.47 -47.65 -27.45
CA ILE A 166 -44.22 -48.38 -27.13
C ILE A 166 -43.84 -49.32 -28.28
N THR A 167 -44.77 -50.11 -28.80
CA THR A 167 -44.54 -51.01 -29.94
C THR A 167 -44.18 -50.23 -31.21
N ALA A 168 -44.77 -49.05 -31.45
CA ALA A 168 -44.40 -48.17 -32.55
C ALA A 168 -42.99 -47.59 -32.38
N ALA A 169 -42.57 -47.23 -31.16
CA ALA A 169 -41.20 -46.79 -30.89
C ALA A 169 -40.19 -47.91 -31.18
N GLU A 170 -40.48 -49.14 -30.73
CA GLU A 170 -39.66 -50.33 -31.03
C GLU A 170 -39.59 -50.61 -32.54
N GLN A 171 -40.70 -50.49 -33.27
CA GLN A 171 -40.75 -50.67 -34.73
C GLN A 171 -39.96 -49.61 -35.52
N VAL A 172 -39.79 -48.39 -34.98
CA VAL A 172 -38.96 -47.33 -35.58
C VAL A 172 -37.47 -47.49 -35.19
N GLY A 173 -37.11 -48.57 -34.47
CA GLY A 173 -35.74 -48.88 -34.08
C GLY A 173 -35.30 -48.22 -32.76
N TYR A 174 -36.20 -47.50 -32.09
CA TYR A 174 -35.96 -46.97 -30.74
C TYR A 174 -36.26 -48.04 -29.70
N ALA A 175 -35.29 -48.91 -29.45
CA ALA A 175 -35.37 -49.86 -28.36
C ALA A 175 -35.57 -49.12 -27.02
N SER A 176 -36.66 -49.42 -26.31
CA SER A 176 -37.06 -48.77 -25.06
C SER A 176 -35.93 -48.75 -24.01
N SER A 177 -35.10 -49.80 -23.98
CA SER A 177 -33.90 -49.92 -23.15
C SER A 177 -32.87 -48.83 -23.43
N VAL A 178 -32.59 -48.50 -24.70
CA VAL A 178 -31.62 -47.48 -25.11
C VAL A 178 -32.10 -46.07 -24.76
N ILE A 179 -33.41 -45.81 -24.84
CA ILE A 179 -34.00 -44.55 -24.35
C ILE A 179 -33.85 -44.44 -22.82
N ILE A 180 -34.14 -45.50 -22.08
CA ILE A 180 -34.00 -45.51 -20.61
C ILE A 180 -32.53 -45.33 -20.19
N GLU A 181 -31.59 -45.98 -20.87
CA GLU A 181 -30.15 -45.85 -20.61
C GLU A 181 -29.65 -44.44 -20.93
N THR A 182 -30.02 -43.87 -22.09
CA THR A 182 -29.60 -42.51 -22.48
C THR A 182 -30.21 -41.44 -21.55
N LEU A 183 -31.48 -41.57 -21.14
CA LEU A 183 -32.08 -40.68 -20.15
C LEU A 183 -31.46 -40.81 -18.76
N SER A 184 -31.11 -42.03 -18.33
CA SER A 184 -30.42 -42.26 -17.04
C SER A 184 -29.01 -41.65 -17.05
N ASN A 185 -28.28 -41.83 -18.15
CA ASN A 185 -26.97 -41.21 -18.37
C ASN A 185 -27.05 -39.68 -18.46
N LEU A 186 -28.12 -39.13 -19.02
CA LEU A 186 -28.32 -37.68 -19.08
C LEU A 186 -28.67 -37.12 -17.69
N LYS A 187 -29.54 -37.79 -16.92
CA LYS A 187 -29.85 -37.43 -15.52
C LYS A 187 -28.59 -37.45 -14.63
N SER A 188 -27.76 -38.49 -14.72
CA SER A 188 -26.52 -38.56 -13.92
C SER A 188 -25.49 -37.49 -14.31
N LYS A 189 -25.46 -37.05 -15.57
CA LYS A 189 -24.66 -35.90 -16.02
C LYS A 189 -25.22 -34.57 -15.53
N GLU A 190 -26.55 -34.41 -15.52
CA GLU A 190 -27.24 -33.23 -14.96
C GLU A 190 -26.98 -33.08 -13.45
N GLU A 191 -26.99 -34.19 -12.71
CA GLU A 191 -26.67 -34.22 -11.28
C GLU A 191 -25.21 -33.86 -11.02
N LYS A 192 -24.26 -34.48 -11.74
CA LYS A 192 -22.82 -34.12 -11.64
C LYS A 192 -22.54 -32.68 -12.04
N LYS A 193 -23.26 -32.14 -13.02
CA LYS A 193 -23.13 -30.72 -13.40
C LYS A 193 -23.53 -29.81 -12.23
N LYS A 194 -24.66 -30.07 -11.56
CA LYS A 194 -25.10 -29.30 -10.40
C LYS A 194 -24.12 -29.37 -9.24
N GLU A 195 -23.53 -30.55 -9.00
CA GLU A 195 -22.49 -30.74 -7.98
C GLU A 195 -21.25 -29.89 -8.27
N ILE A 196 -20.79 -29.88 -9.53
CA ILE A 196 -19.68 -29.03 -10.01
C ILE A 196 -20.04 -27.53 -9.92
N ASP A 197 -21.27 -27.14 -10.29
CA ASP A 197 -21.73 -25.74 -10.21
C ASP A 197 -21.70 -25.24 -8.74
N ILE A 198 -22.10 -26.08 -7.76
CA ILE A 198 -22.00 -25.80 -6.32
C ILE A 198 -20.54 -25.69 -5.87
N GLU A 199 -19.67 -26.60 -6.33
CA GLU A 199 -18.23 -26.55 -6.00
C GLU A 199 -17.59 -25.26 -6.52
N ILE A 200 -17.88 -24.88 -7.78
CA ILE A 200 -17.43 -23.62 -8.39
C ILE A 200 -17.90 -22.40 -7.58
N GLU A 201 -19.16 -22.36 -7.16
CA GLU A 201 -19.68 -21.26 -6.34
C GLU A 201 -18.98 -21.18 -4.97
N SER A 202 -18.71 -22.33 -4.35
CA SER A 202 -17.95 -22.40 -3.09
C SER A 202 -16.50 -21.89 -3.24
N LEU A 203 -15.83 -22.25 -4.35
CA LEU A 203 -14.47 -21.82 -4.67
C LEU A 203 -14.41 -20.32 -5.00
N LEU A 204 -15.42 -19.78 -5.70
CA LEU A 204 -15.54 -18.34 -5.97
C LEU A 204 -15.74 -17.53 -4.69
N ASN A 205 -16.57 -18.01 -3.75
CA ASN A 205 -16.74 -17.37 -2.45
C ASN A 205 -15.46 -17.48 -1.60
N SER A 206 -14.80 -18.64 -1.56
CA SER A 206 -13.50 -18.80 -0.91
C SER A 206 -12.47 -17.81 -1.46
N LYS A 207 -12.35 -17.71 -2.80
CA LYS A 207 -11.47 -16.74 -3.47
C LYS A 207 -11.77 -15.30 -3.06
N ARG A 208 -13.04 -14.87 -3.03
CA ARG A 208 -13.42 -13.53 -2.55
C ARG A 208 -12.93 -13.28 -1.13
N THR A 209 -13.23 -14.18 -0.20
CA THR A 209 -12.80 -14.01 1.21
C THR A 209 -11.27 -13.98 1.38
N LEU A 210 -10.52 -14.66 0.50
CA LEU A 210 -9.06 -14.59 0.49
C LEU A 210 -8.54 -13.27 -0.09
N GLN A 211 -9.20 -12.72 -1.11
CA GLN A 211 -8.89 -11.39 -1.65
C GLN A 211 -9.15 -10.29 -0.63
N ASP A 212 -10.29 -10.35 0.09
CA ASP A 212 -10.61 -9.37 1.14
C ASP A 212 -9.59 -9.41 2.29
N LYS A 213 -9.17 -10.62 2.71
CA LYS A 213 -8.10 -10.80 3.70
C LYS A 213 -6.75 -10.28 3.22
N LEU A 214 -6.41 -10.50 1.95
CA LEU A 214 -5.17 -10.03 1.35
C LEU A 214 -5.12 -8.50 1.35
N LEU A 215 -6.19 -7.82 0.93
CA LEU A 215 -6.32 -6.36 0.99
C LEU A 215 -6.20 -5.83 2.43
N GLY A 216 -6.80 -6.50 3.40
CA GLY A 216 -6.66 -6.16 4.82
C GLY A 216 -5.22 -6.26 5.34
N ILE A 217 -4.49 -7.30 4.93
CA ILE A 217 -3.07 -7.49 5.27
C ILE A 217 -2.19 -6.45 4.57
N GLU A 218 -2.45 -6.12 3.30
CA GLU A 218 -1.72 -5.07 2.57
C GLU A 218 -1.89 -3.69 3.24
N GLN A 219 -3.10 -3.37 3.70
CA GLN A 219 -3.34 -2.14 4.48
C GLN A 219 -2.57 -2.16 5.81
N GLU A 220 -2.63 -3.26 6.57
CA GLU A 220 -1.89 -3.39 7.84
C GLU A 220 -0.36 -3.28 7.63
N ILE A 221 0.17 -3.79 6.52
CA ILE A 221 1.57 -3.62 6.12
C ILE A 221 1.87 -2.15 5.82
N SER A 222 1.00 -1.45 5.08
CA SER A 222 1.17 -0.01 4.78
C SER A 222 1.20 0.82 6.07
N ASP A 223 0.26 0.60 6.98
CA ASP A 223 0.16 1.32 8.26
C ASP A 223 1.38 1.08 9.16
N ARG A 224 1.88 -0.17 9.19
CA ARG A 224 3.14 -0.53 9.87
C ARG A 224 4.36 0.12 9.22
N GLN A 225 4.43 0.19 7.89
CA GLN A 225 5.53 0.86 7.19
C GLN A 225 5.55 2.37 7.45
N GLN A 226 4.38 3.02 7.52
CA GLN A 226 4.27 4.43 7.90
C GLN A 226 4.74 4.64 9.35
N THR A 227 4.28 3.79 10.28
CA THR A 227 4.67 3.84 11.69
C THR A 227 6.19 3.64 11.85
N LEU A 228 6.78 2.70 11.09
CA LEU A 228 8.23 2.44 11.10
C LEU A 228 9.01 3.66 10.60
N LYS A 229 8.58 4.32 9.52
CA LYS A 229 9.23 5.55 9.01
C LYS A 229 9.25 6.64 10.08
N SER A 230 8.12 6.91 10.74
CA SER A 230 8.07 7.90 11.83
C SER A 230 8.94 7.52 13.03
N ALA A 231 9.02 6.23 13.38
CA ALA A 231 9.94 5.75 14.42
C ALA A 231 11.42 5.90 14.02
N GLU A 232 11.76 5.66 12.75
CA GLU A 232 13.12 5.90 12.23
C GLU A 232 13.48 7.38 12.19
N GLU A 233 12.54 8.27 11.88
CA GLU A 233 12.72 9.73 11.94
C GLU A 233 12.98 10.20 13.36
N LEU A 234 12.18 9.76 14.34
CA LEU A 234 12.42 10.03 15.77
C LEU A 234 13.80 9.52 16.21
N ARG A 235 14.19 8.31 15.80
CA ARG A 235 15.52 7.75 16.10
C ARG A 235 16.66 8.55 15.45
N LYS A 236 16.48 9.10 14.24
CA LYS A 236 17.46 10.00 13.60
C LYS A 236 17.61 11.32 14.34
N LEU A 237 16.54 11.80 14.99
CA LEU A 237 16.56 12.96 15.89
C LEU A 237 17.14 12.64 17.29
N GLY A 238 17.54 11.39 17.53
CA GLY A 238 18.16 10.94 18.78
C GLY A 238 17.19 10.41 19.83
N PHE A 239 15.88 10.40 19.57
CA PHE A 239 14.89 9.84 20.50
C PHE A 239 14.98 8.31 20.52
N ASP A 240 15.20 7.73 21.71
CA ASP A 240 15.12 6.30 21.95
C ASP A 240 13.79 5.89 22.62
N PHE A 241 13.65 4.60 22.94
CA PHE A 241 12.45 4.08 23.58
C PHE A 241 12.21 4.67 24.99
N LYS A 242 13.27 4.99 25.74
CA LYS A 242 13.17 5.58 27.08
C LYS A 242 12.69 7.03 27.01
N ASP A 243 13.09 7.77 25.98
CA ASP A 243 12.60 9.14 25.76
C ASP A 243 11.09 9.14 25.47
N LEU A 244 10.61 8.14 24.71
CA LEU A 244 9.18 7.94 24.45
C LEU A 244 8.40 7.50 25.70
N ASP A 245 8.97 6.64 26.53
CA ASP A 245 8.37 6.22 27.82
C ASP A 245 8.34 7.36 28.84
N ALA A 246 9.37 8.21 28.86
CA ALA A 246 9.41 9.45 29.64
C ALA A 246 8.34 10.45 29.15
N LEU A 247 8.17 10.61 27.84
CA LEU A 247 7.12 11.44 27.24
C LEU A 247 5.72 10.90 27.59
N GLN A 248 5.51 9.58 27.48
CA GLN A 248 4.25 8.94 27.87
C GLN A 248 3.95 9.14 29.36
N SER A 249 4.98 9.03 30.21
CA SER A 249 4.88 9.28 31.65
C SER A 249 4.53 10.74 31.96
N ALA A 250 5.11 11.70 31.24
CA ALA A 250 4.76 13.13 31.36
C ALA A 250 3.30 13.41 30.95
N ILE A 251 2.82 12.81 29.85
CA ILE A 251 1.41 12.94 29.42
C ILE A 251 0.47 12.34 30.47
N ARG A 252 0.78 11.16 31.03
CA ARG A 252 0.00 10.56 32.13
C ARG A 252 -0.01 11.45 33.36
N MET A 253 1.12 12.05 33.71
CA MET A 253 1.22 12.96 34.85
C MET A 253 0.34 14.20 34.65
N ILE A 254 0.37 14.83 33.47
CA ILE A 254 -0.50 15.97 33.13
C ILE A 254 -1.99 15.58 33.18
N SER A 255 -2.34 14.42 32.63
CA SER A 255 -3.70 13.85 32.69
C SER A 255 -4.19 13.70 34.13
N GLN A 256 -3.36 13.13 35.02
CA GLN A 256 -3.68 12.95 36.44
C GLN A 256 -3.74 14.28 37.21
N THR A 257 -2.74 15.16 37.05
CA THR A 257 -2.65 16.42 37.79
C THR A 257 -3.74 17.41 37.40
N ARG A 258 -4.14 17.45 36.11
CA ARG A 258 -5.20 18.35 35.63
C ARG A 258 -6.58 17.67 35.52
N ASN A 259 -6.68 16.38 35.85
CA ASN A 259 -7.90 15.56 35.72
C ASN A 259 -8.56 15.65 34.34
N ILE A 260 -7.75 15.44 33.29
CA ILE A 260 -8.17 15.47 31.87
C ILE A 260 -7.80 14.15 31.18
N ASP A 261 -8.49 13.82 30.08
CA ASP A 261 -8.18 12.64 29.27
C ASP A 261 -6.71 12.65 28.75
N ILE A 262 -6.14 11.47 28.51
CA ILE A 262 -4.78 11.28 27.99
C ILE A 262 -4.60 12.00 26.64
N THR A 263 -5.63 12.01 25.78
CA THR A 263 -5.60 12.70 24.48
C THR A 263 -5.56 14.22 24.67
N ALA A 264 -6.37 14.74 25.61
CA ALA A 264 -6.37 16.15 25.96
C ALA A 264 -5.04 16.56 26.62
N ALA A 265 -4.47 15.72 27.48
CA ALA A 265 -3.16 15.93 28.10
C ALA A 265 -2.02 15.95 27.08
N LYS A 266 -2.06 15.11 26.04
CA LYS A 266 -1.12 15.18 24.90
C LYS A 266 -1.22 16.53 24.18
N THR A 267 -2.42 16.94 23.82
CA THR A 267 -2.64 18.23 23.12
C THR A 267 -2.19 19.41 23.98
N GLN A 268 -2.47 19.37 25.29
CA GLN A 268 -2.02 20.38 26.24
C GLN A 268 -0.49 20.43 26.36
N LEU A 269 0.19 19.27 26.44
CA LEU A 269 1.65 19.22 26.49
C LEU A 269 2.27 19.84 25.24
N LEU A 270 1.72 19.55 24.06
CA LEU A 270 2.18 20.14 22.80
C LEU A 270 1.97 21.66 22.78
N SER A 271 0.79 22.14 23.20
CA SER A 271 0.50 23.57 23.32
C SER A 271 1.41 24.28 24.34
N ASP A 272 1.68 23.64 25.48
CA ASP A 272 2.57 24.19 26.53
C ASP A 272 4.03 24.28 26.00
N LEU A 273 4.49 23.30 25.21
CA LEU A 273 5.79 23.31 24.54
C LEU A 273 5.87 24.38 23.43
N GLU A 274 4.86 24.46 22.56
CA GLU A 274 4.78 25.49 21.51
C GLU A 274 4.79 26.89 22.12
N GLN A 275 4.03 27.12 23.19
CA GLN A 275 4.00 28.39 23.90
C GLN A 275 5.35 28.70 24.59
N TYR A 276 6.03 27.69 25.14
CA TYR A 276 7.36 27.86 25.74
C TYR A 276 8.38 28.35 24.70
N TYR A 277 8.53 27.62 23.57
CA TYR A 277 9.48 28.01 22.51
C TYR A 277 9.06 29.27 21.74
N ALA A 278 7.76 29.56 21.62
CA ALA A 278 7.29 30.82 21.04
C ALA A 278 7.72 32.04 21.88
N ASN A 279 7.77 31.89 23.21
CA ASN A 279 8.12 32.96 24.14
C ASN A 279 9.60 32.99 24.54
N ASP A 280 10.42 32.03 24.11
CA ASP A 280 11.86 32.02 24.38
C ASP A 280 12.59 33.11 23.56
N HIS A 281 12.60 34.31 24.15
CA HIS A 281 13.26 35.48 23.59
C HIS A 281 14.79 35.36 23.66
N GLU A 282 15.33 34.58 24.59
CA GLU A 282 16.79 34.34 24.68
C GLU A 282 17.27 33.41 23.57
N LEU A 283 16.54 32.32 23.28
CA LEU A 283 16.85 31.45 22.15
C LEU A 283 16.75 32.20 20.83
N LYS A 284 15.71 33.01 20.62
CA LYS A 284 15.60 33.90 19.43
C LYS A 284 16.75 34.90 19.34
N LYS A 285 17.20 35.47 20.46
CA LYS A 285 18.37 36.37 20.51
C LYS A 285 19.67 35.61 20.19
N ARG A 286 19.84 34.40 20.71
CA ARG A 286 21.02 33.55 20.49
C ARG A 286 21.10 33.04 19.06
N ILE A 287 19.96 32.70 18.44
CA ILE A 287 19.86 32.37 17.00
C ILE A 287 20.35 33.56 16.16
N ARG A 288 19.83 34.77 16.38
CA ARG A 288 20.29 35.98 15.66
C ARG A 288 21.79 36.25 15.81
N ILE A 289 22.34 36.02 17.00
CA ILE A 289 23.80 36.13 17.24
C ILE A 289 24.55 35.09 16.39
N MET A 290 24.11 33.82 16.39
CA MET A 290 24.75 32.77 15.59
C MET A 290 24.60 33.00 14.08
N GLU A 291 23.45 33.48 13.61
CA GLU A 291 23.23 33.90 12.21
C GLU A 291 24.20 35.03 11.80
N SER A 292 24.37 36.04 12.66
CA SER A 292 25.30 37.14 12.38
C SER A 292 26.76 36.68 12.35
N LEU A 293 27.15 35.76 13.25
CA LEU A 293 28.48 35.16 13.27
C LEU A 293 28.72 34.24 12.07
N LEU A 294 27.70 33.47 11.64
CA LEU A 294 27.78 32.63 10.45
C LEU A 294 28.04 33.50 9.22
N LYS A 295 27.27 34.57 9.03
CA LYS A 295 27.44 35.51 7.91
C LYS A 295 28.82 36.17 7.91
N GLU A 296 29.32 36.60 9.08
CA GLU A 296 30.68 37.15 9.22
C GLU A 296 31.76 36.13 8.81
N LYS A 297 31.55 34.85 9.10
CA LYS A 297 32.46 33.76 8.73
C LYS A 297 32.38 33.42 7.24
N GLU A 298 31.19 33.43 6.64
CA GLU A 298 31.00 33.26 5.20
C GLU A 298 31.65 34.41 4.42
N GLU A 299 31.48 35.66 4.84
CA GLU A 299 32.14 36.83 4.23
C GLU A 299 33.67 36.70 4.31
N LYS A 300 34.22 36.28 5.47
CA LYS A 300 35.66 36.02 5.65
C LYS A 300 36.16 34.85 4.80
N PHE A 301 35.38 33.79 4.67
CA PHE A 301 35.71 32.65 3.82
C PHE A 301 35.75 33.07 2.34
N ASN A 302 34.76 33.83 1.87
CA ASN A 302 34.69 34.31 0.49
C ASN A 302 35.85 35.25 0.13
N MET A 303 36.30 36.10 1.07
CA MET A 303 37.52 36.90 0.88
C MET A 303 38.76 36.01 0.75
N LEU A 304 38.94 35.05 1.66
CA LEU A 304 40.10 34.16 1.65
C LEU A 304 40.15 33.25 0.40
N GLU A 305 38.99 32.80 -0.09
CA GLU A 305 38.88 32.05 -1.34
C GLU A 305 39.24 32.94 -2.55
N ALA A 306 38.81 34.21 -2.58
CA ALA A 306 39.21 35.15 -3.63
C ALA A 306 40.73 35.43 -3.62
N ASP A 307 41.33 35.62 -2.44
CA ASP A 307 42.77 35.77 -2.27
C ASP A 307 43.51 34.51 -2.76
N TYR A 308 43.05 33.32 -2.38
CA TYR A 308 43.63 32.04 -2.83
C TYR A 308 43.55 31.87 -4.36
N GLN A 309 42.42 32.19 -5.00
CA GLN A 309 42.31 32.10 -6.46
C GLN A 309 43.24 33.13 -7.16
N ASN A 310 43.45 34.30 -6.57
CA ASN A 310 44.40 35.29 -7.07
C ASN A 310 45.86 34.81 -6.93
N GLU A 311 46.26 34.32 -5.76
CA GLU A 311 47.60 33.73 -5.54
C GLU A 311 47.86 32.55 -6.48
N LYS A 312 46.86 31.70 -6.70
CA LYS A 312 46.93 30.57 -7.63
C LYS A 312 47.10 31.06 -9.08
N ALA A 313 46.36 32.08 -9.50
CA ALA A 313 46.51 32.67 -10.83
C ALA A 313 47.91 33.28 -11.03
N ILE A 314 48.44 33.98 -10.02
CA ILE A 314 49.82 34.50 -10.02
C ILE A 314 50.82 33.35 -10.14
N LEU A 315 50.66 32.27 -9.37
CA LEU A 315 51.53 31.10 -9.40
C LEU A 315 51.49 30.38 -10.76
N ASP A 316 50.31 30.21 -11.36
CA ASP A 316 50.16 29.54 -12.66
C ASP A 316 50.70 30.40 -13.81
N ASN A 317 50.53 31.73 -13.75
CA ASN A 317 51.19 32.68 -14.66
C ASN A 317 52.72 32.62 -14.50
N ALA A 318 53.25 32.59 -13.27
CA ALA A 318 54.68 32.46 -13.02
C ALA A 318 55.24 31.14 -13.57
N LYS A 319 54.54 30.02 -13.40
CA LYS A 319 54.92 28.73 -14.03
C LYS A 319 54.94 28.82 -15.55
N GLN A 320 54.00 29.50 -16.19
CA GLN A 320 53.99 29.69 -17.66
C GLN A 320 55.18 30.55 -18.13
N LEU A 321 55.51 31.62 -17.41
CA LEU A 321 56.67 32.47 -17.72
C LEU A 321 57.98 31.68 -17.59
N ILE A 322 58.16 30.91 -16.50
CA ILE A 322 59.31 30.02 -16.31
C ILE A 322 59.37 28.97 -17.43
N SER A 323 58.24 28.34 -17.77
CA SER A 323 58.15 27.30 -18.82
C SER A 323 58.41 27.83 -20.23
N SER A 324 58.14 29.11 -20.48
CA SER A 324 58.47 29.78 -21.75
C SER A 324 59.93 30.29 -21.82
N GLY A 325 60.73 30.05 -20.77
CA GLY A 325 62.17 30.30 -20.76
C GLY A 325 62.61 31.61 -20.10
N LEU A 326 61.69 32.37 -19.49
CA LEU A 326 62.08 33.49 -18.63
C LEU A 326 62.71 32.96 -17.34
N ASN A 327 64.04 33.01 -17.29
CA ASN A 327 64.82 32.77 -16.09
C ASN A 327 65.17 34.08 -15.36
N GLU A 328 65.66 33.95 -14.13
CA GLU A 328 66.01 35.08 -13.27
C GLU A 328 67.04 36.04 -13.90
N GLN A 329 67.95 35.53 -14.75
CA GLN A 329 68.91 36.37 -15.47
C GLN A 329 68.24 37.21 -16.57
N TRP A 330 67.21 36.69 -17.23
CA TRP A 330 66.42 37.44 -18.20
C TRP A 330 65.61 38.55 -17.51
N LEU A 331 64.99 38.25 -16.36
CA LEU A 331 64.28 39.25 -15.55
C LEU A 331 65.24 40.34 -15.04
N LYS A 332 66.43 39.99 -14.54
CA LYS A 332 67.46 40.96 -14.11
C LYS A 332 67.96 41.85 -15.26
N LYS A 333 68.07 41.31 -16.47
CA LYS A 333 68.40 42.09 -17.69
C LYS A 333 67.27 43.02 -18.12
N LEU A 334 66.02 42.55 -18.05
CA LEU A 334 64.84 43.39 -18.28
C LEU A 334 64.77 44.55 -17.27
N GLN A 335 64.95 44.27 -15.98
CA GLN A 335 64.97 45.29 -14.93
C GLN A 335 66.07 46.33 -15.17
N THR A 336 67.30 45.90 -15.47
CA THR A 336 68.39 46.86 -15.77
C THR A 336 68.15 47.66 -17.05
N LEU A 337 67.40 47.14 -18.04
CA LEU A 337 66.98 47.93 -19.20
C LEU A 337 65.87 48.93 -18.84
N ILE A 338 64.88 48.53 -18.05
CA ILE A 338 63.81 49.40 -17.56
C ILE A 338 64.41 50.56 -16.74
N ASP A 339 65.29 50.25 -15.79
CA ASP A 339 65.95 51.23 -14.92
C ASP A 339 66.89 52.17 -15.70
N ALA A 340 67.63 51.65 -16.69
CA ALA A 340 68.59 52.44 -17.47
C ALA A 340 67.94 53.36 -18.51
N TYR A 341 66.78 52.99 -19.05
CA TYR A 341 66.08 53.75 -20.09
C TYR A 341 64.79 54.42 -19.61
N GLY A 342 64.43 54.29 -18.32
CA GLY A 342 63.23 54.90 -17.74
C GLY A 342 61.93 54.41 -18.38
N ILE A 343 61.87 53.13 -18.75
CA ILE A 343 60.76 52.56 -19.52
C ILE A 343 59.54 52.41 -18.61
N ASP A 344 58.45 53.09 -18.95
CA ASP A 344 57.15 52.85 -18.32
C ASP A 344 56.62 51.45 -18.67
N LEU A 345 56.33 50.67 -17.63
CA LEU A 345 55.86 49.28 -17.75
C LEU A 345 54.48 49.19 -18.39
N ASP A 346 53.60 50.17 -18.15
CA ASP A 346 52.25 50.18 -18.74
C ASP A 346 52.32 50.50 -20.24
N SER A 347 53.15 51.47 -20.63
CA SER A 347 53.46 51.75 -22.03
C SER A 347 54.08 50.53 -22.73
N LEU A 348 55.06 49.86 -22.11
CA LEU A 348 55.68 48.65 -22.67
C LEU A 348 54.68 47.48 -22.81
N ALA A 349 53.77 47.30 -21.84
CA ALA A 349 52.69 46.32 -21.95
C ALA A 349 51.72 46.65 -23.11
N GLY A 350 51.45 47.93 -23.33
CA GLY A 350 50.71 48.43 -24.49
C GLY A 350 51.40 48.09 -25.82
N GLU A 351 52.69 48.38 -25.94
CA GLU A 351 53.50 48.06 -27.13
C GLU A 351 53.62 46.55 -27.38
N LEU A 352 53.83 45.74 -26.35
CA LEU A 352 53.85 44.27 -26.46
C LEU A 352 52.51 43.71 -26.95
N LYS A 353 51.38 44.29 -26.50
CA LYS A 353 50.04 43.93 -26.99
C LYS A 353 49.83 44.32 -28.45
N GLN A 354 50.35 45.48 -28.88
CA GLN A 354 50.37 45.86 -30.31
C GLN A 354 51.24 44.89 -31.13
N TYR A 355 52.42 44.52 -30.63
CA TYR A 355 53.31 43.56 -31.30
C TYR A 355 52.68 42.16 -31.41
N GLN A 356 51.97 41.70 -30.37
CA GLN A 356 51.22 40.43 -30.42
C GLN A 356 50.08 40.47 -31.44
N SER A 357 49.36 41.60 -31.54
CA SER A 357 48.36 41.84 -32.58
C SER A 357 49.00 41.79 -33.97
N LEU A 358 50.08 42.54 -34.19
CA LEU A 358 50.81 42.60 -35.45
C LEU A 358 51.35 41.22 -35.87
N LYS A 359 51.90 40.44 -34.92
CA LYS A 359 52.34 39.07 -35.17
C LYS A 359 51.18 38.16 -35.58
N SER A 360 50.03 38.27 -34.91
CA SER A 360 48.82 37.51 -35.27
C SER A 360 48.35 37.85 -36.69
N THR A 361 48.40 39.13 -37.08
CA THR A 361 48.13 39.58 -38.45
C THR A 361 49.14 39.03 -39.46
N ILE A 362 50.44 38.98 -39.11
CA ILE A 362 51.48 38.40 -39.96
C ILE A 362 51.25 36.89 -40.16
N ASP A 363 50.92 36.15 -39.10
CA ASP A 363 50.64 34.71 -39.17
C ASP A 363 49.40 34.44 -40.06
N GLU A 364 48.39 35.31 -40.02
CA GLU A 364 47.19 35.25 -40.88
C GLU A 364 47.49 35.62 -42.34
N LEU A 365 48.34 36.63 -42.57
CA LEU A 365 48.87 36.98 -43.90
C LEU A 365 49.75 35.87 -44.49
N GLN A 366 50.49 35.12 -43.68
CA GLN A 366 51.24 33.95 -44.12
C GLN A 366 50.32 32.80 -44.51
N ARG A 367 49.27 32.50 -43.72
CA ARG A 367 48.27 31.47 -44.07
C ARG A 367 47.55 31.81 -45.36
N THR A 368 47.05 33.04 -45.50
CA THR A 368 46.37 33.48 -46.73
C THR A 368 47.31 33.45 -47.94
N LYS A 369 48.57 33.86 -47.79
CA LYS A 369 49.60 33.69 -48.83
C LYS A 369 49.75 32.22 -49.25
N THR A 370 49.92 31.28 -48.31
CA THR A 370 50.06 29.85 -48.67
C THR A 370 48.81 29.28 -49.36
N THR A 371 47.62 29.75 -48.99
CA THR A 371 46.37 29.37 -49.68
C THR A 371 46.34 29.88 -51.11
N LEU A 372 46.74 31.13 -51.35
CA LEU A 372 46.81 31.72 -52.69
C LEU A 372 47.88 31.05 -53.57
N GLU A 373 49.02 30.65 -53.01
CA GLU A 373 50.05 29.87 -53.73
C GLU A 373 49.51 28.49 -54.16
N GLU A 374 48.70 27.83 -53.33
CA GLU A 374 48.02 26.56 -53.65
C GLU A 374 46.94 26.74 -54.75
N GLU A 375 46.15 27.82 -54.68
CA GLU A 375 45.16 28.17 -55.71
C GLU A 375 45.81 28.53 -57.05
N GLU A 376 46.91 29.30 -57.04
CA GLU A 376 47.68 29.62 -58.25
C GLU A 376 48.23 28.34 -58.90
N ARG A 377 48.77 27.41 -58.09
CA ARG A 377 49.25 26.10 -58.54
C ARG A 377 48.13 25.31 -59.23
N LEU A 378 46.94 25.27 -58.64
CA LEU A 378 45.76 24.61 -59.21
C LEU A 378 45.28 25.27 -60.51
N LEU A 379 45.28 26.60 -60.58
CA LEU A 379 44.90 27.34 -61.79
C LEU A 379 45.90 27.11 -62.92
N ARG A 380 47.21 27.15 -62.66
CA ARG A 380 48.26 26.81 -63.64
C ARG A 380 48.07 25.39 -64.17
N GLN A 381 47.77 24.43 -63.31
CA GLN A 381 47.50 23.04 -63.72
C GLN A 381 46.25 22.91 -64.60
N LYS A 382 45.18 23.68 -64.31
CA LYS A 382 43.98 23.75 -65.17
C LYS A 382 44.28 24.37 -66.54
N VAL A 383 45.07 25.44 -66.60
CA VAL A 383 45.46 26.09 -67.87
C VAL A 383 46.20 25.09 -68.78
N VAL A 384 47.17 24.35 -68.24
CA VAL A 384 47.87 23.29 -69.00
C VAL A 384 46.90 22.21 -69.48
N ALA A 385 45.95 21.75 -68.64
CA ALA A 385 44.96 20.76 -69.04
C ALA A 385 44.01 21.27 -70.16
N TYR A 386 43.63 22.55 -70.14
CA TYR A 386 42.83 23.16 -71.21
C TYR A 386 43.64 23.39 -72.50
N GLU A 387 44.93 23.71 -72.41
CA GLU A 387 45.85 23.79 -73.56
C GLU A 387 45.95 22.41 -74.26
N ASP A 388 46.18 21.35 -73.48
CA ASP A 388 46.17 19.96 -73.96
C ASP A 388 44.84 19.57 -74.59
N GLN A 389 43.71 19.93 -73.97
CA GLN A 389 42.38 19.66 -74.50
C GLN A 389 42.15 20.43 -75.82
N ARG A 390 42.62 21.67 -75.93
CA ARG A 390 42.56 22.49 -77.15
C ARG A 390 43.36 21.84 -78.28
N LEU A 391 44.58 21.39 -77.99
CA LEU A 391 45.44 20.69 -78.96
C LEU A 391 44.82 19.36 -79.43
N ARG A 392 44.25 18.56 -78.52
CA ARG A 392 43.51 17.34 -78.87
C ARG A 392 42.29 17.64 -79.75
N THR A 393 41.54 18.70 -79.43
CA THR A 393 40.36 19.13 -80.20
C THR A 393 40.76 19.60 -81.60
N LEU A 394 41.82 20.39 -81.74
CA LEU A 394 42.36 20.81 -83.04
C LEU A 394 42.84 19.61 -83.87
N SER A 395 43.49 18.61 -83.25
CA SER A 395 43.88 17.36 -83.91
C SER A 395 42.66 16.58 -84.43
N LEU A 396 41.60 16.45 -83.61
CA LEU A 396 40.34 15.82 -84.01
C LEU A 396 39.64 16.58 -85.15
N ILE A 397 39.59 17.92 -85.10
CA ILE A 397 39.04 18.75 -86.17
C ILE A 397 39.81 18.54 -87.47
N ASN A 398 41.15 18.55 -87.43
CA ASN A 398 41.98 18.27 -88.60
C ASN A 398 41.75 16.85 -89.16
N GLN A 399 41.61 15.84 -88.31
CA GLN A 399 41.23 14.48 -88.75
C GLN A 399 39.84 14.42 -89.38
N LEU A 400 38.87 15.17 -88.85
CA LEU A 400 37.51 15.26 -89.40
C LEU A 400 37.48 16.00 -90.74
N ILE A 401 38.26 17.07 -90.91
CA ILE A 401 38.41 17.77 -92.20
C ILE A 401 39.05 16.85 -93.26
N VAL A 402 40.07 16.08 -92.88
CA VAL A 402 40.70 15.09 -93.78
C VAL A 402 39.73 13.95 -94.15
N ARG A 403 38.82 13.57 -93.25
CA ARG A 403 37.77 12.56 -93.52
C ARG A 403 36.63 13.11 -94.36
N SER A 404 36.08 14.29 -94.05
CA SER A 404 34.98 14.90 -94.82
C SER A 404 35.41 15.23 -96.26
N SER A 405 36.69 15.55 -96.47
CA SER A 405 37.28 15.76 -97.80
C SER A 405 37.40 14.50 -98.66
N ARG A 406 37.02 13.30 -98.16
CA ARG A 406 37.19 12.02 -98.88
C ARG A 406 35.96 11.12 -98.93
N SER A 407 34.82 11.49 -98.33
CA SER A 407 33.61 10.64 -98.33
C SER A 407 32.30 11.42 -98.36
N SER A 408 31.87 11.82 -99.56
CA SER A 408 30.67 11.26 -100.23
C SER A 408 30.03 12.25 -101.24
N PRO A 409 29.44 11.74 -102.33
CA PRO A 409 28.83 12.57 -103.37
C PRO A 409 27.36 12.94 -103.09
N SER A 410 26.95 14.10 -103.62
CA SER A 410 25.61 14.46 -104.12
C SER A 410 24.34 13.83 -103.49
N GLY A 411 23.49 14.67 -102.87
CA GLY A 411 22.11 14.27 -102.52
C GLY A 411 21.28 15.40 -101.89
N LEU A 412 20.59 16.20 -102.70
CA LEU A 412 19.66 17.24 -102.25
C LEU A 412 18.32 16.64 -101.79
N ARG A 413 17.89 16.88 -100.54
CA ARG A 413 16.67 17.68 -100.18
C ARG A 413 16.31 17.55 -98.68
N PRO A 414 15.52 18.50 -98.13
CA PRO A 414 15.36 18.65 -96.69
C PRO A 414 14.31 17.70 -96.11
N MET A 415 14.43 17.40 -94.82
CA MET A 415 13.36 16.80 -94.03
C MET A 415 13.06 17.66 -92.79
N GLN A 416 11.80 17.63 -92.36
CA GLN A 416 11.18 18.62 -91.48
C GLN A 416 11.59 18.50 -90.00
N GLN A 417 11.32 19.58 -89.27
CA GLN A 417 11.44 19.68 -87.81
C GLN A 417 10.61 18.60 -87.10
N PRO A 418 11.10 18.01 -86.01
CA PRO A 418 10.27 17.62 -84.88
C PRO A 418 10.06 18.83 -83.94
N GLU A 419 8.84 18.99 -83.45
CA GLU A 419 8.40 20.14 -82.67
C GLU A 419 8.99 20.17 -81.25
N GLY A 420 9.07 21.37 -80.65
CA GLY A 420 8.81 21.52 -79.21
C GLY A 420 9.90 21.13 -78.22
N ASN A 421 11.18 21.33 -78.53
CA ASN A 421 12.23 21.15 -77.52
C ASN A 421 12.22 22.34 -76.53
N GLU A 422 11.49 22.25 -75.42
CA GLU A 422 11.19 23.35 -74.47
C GLU A 422 12.40 23.99 -73.74
N LEU A 423 13.62 23.54 -74.04
CA LEU A 423 14.89 24.09 -73.55
C LEU A 423 15.80 24.59 -74.70
N SER A 424 15.29 24.67 -75.93
CA SER A 424 16.07 25.10 -77.12
C SER A 424 16.70 26.48 -76.91
N GLU A 425 15.94 27.44 -76.39
CA GLU A 425 16.40 28.82 -76.24
C GLU A 425 17.53 28.95 -75.20
N LEU A 426 17.58 28.08 -74.18
CA LEU A 426 18.72 27.98 -73.26
C LEU A 426 19.99 27.51 -73.96
N MET A 427 19.88 26.53 -74.86
CA MET A 427 21.02 26.04 -75.65
C MET A 427 21.48 27.08 -76.67
N ARG A 428 20.56 27.79 -77.31
CA ARG A 428 20.84 28.89 -78.25
C ARG A 428 21.54 30.06 -77.54
N ALA A 429 21.08 30.42 -76.34
CA ALA A 429 21.73 31.41 -75.48
C ALA A 429 23.17 31.02 -75.13
N ALA A 430 23.40 29.76 -74.72
CA ALA A 430 24.74 29.26 -74.40
C ALA A 430 25.71 29.27 -75.61
N ASN A 431 25.16 29.26 -76.83
CA ASN A 431 25.91 29.34 -78.09
C ASN A 431 26.03 30.77 -78.64
N ASN A 432 25.57 31.81 -77.91
CA ASN A 432 25.48 33.21 -78.36
C ASN A 432 24.66 33.43 -79.64
N GLU A 433 23.63 32.62 -79.88
CA GLU A 433 22.63 32.88 -80.94
C GLU A 433 21.59 33.90 -80.48
N ASP A 434 20.92 34.56 -81.43
CA ASP A 434 19.85 35.53 -81.14
C ASP A 434 18.57 34.85 -80.65
N ILE A 435 18.03 35.29 -79.50
CA ILE A 435 17.09 34.53 -78.67
C ILE A 435 15.77 35.29 -78.51
N ASP A 436 14.65 34.58 -78.57
CA ASP A 436 13.37 35.11 -78.09
C ASP A 436 13.42 35.20 -76.57
N VAL A 437 13.56 36.42 -76.04
CA VAL A 437 13.77 36.71 -74.60
C VAL A 437 12.67 36.09 -73.73
N GLU A 438 11.43 36.06 -74.21
CA GLU A 438 10.30 35.57 -73.43
C GLU A 438 10.25 34.03 -73.42
N LYS A 439 10.58 33.38 -74.54
CA LYS A 439 10.79 31.92 -74.58
C LYS A 439 12.01 31.49 -73.77
N PHE A 440 13.09 32.28 -73.80
CA PHE A 440 14.26 32.08 -72.95
C PHE A 440 13.89 32.18 -71.46
N ARG A 441 13.12 33.20 -71.05
CA ARG A 441 12.61 33.36 -69.68
C ARG A 441 11.83 32.14 -69.22
N ILE A 442 10.90 31.63 -70.04
CA ILE A 442 10.12 30.42 -69.74
C ILE A 442 11.03 29.18 -69.62
N SER A 443 12.00 29.02 -70.53
CA SER A 443 12.96 27.91 -70.51
C SER A 443 13.86 27.95 -69.26
N ALA A 444 14.38 29.12 -68.91
CA ALA A 444 15.20 29.36 -67.71
C ALA A 444 14.41 29.12 -66.43
N GLN A 445 13.16 29.59 -66.36
CA GLN A 445 12.26 29.36 -65.23
C GLN A 445 12.01 27.85 -65.01
N LYS A 446 11.71 27.09 -66.07
CA LYS A 446 11.56 25.62 -66.01
C LYS A 446 12.84 24.91 -65.59
N ALA A 447 14.00 25.33 -66.11
CA ALA A 447 15.29 24.76 -65.72
C ALA A 447 15.59 24.98 -64.23
N ILE A 448 15.30 26.17 -63.70
CA ILE A 448 15.42 26.49 -62.27
C ILE A 448 14.49 25.61 -61.43
N ASP A 449 13.22 25.45 -61.81
CA ASP A 449 12.28 24.58 -61.09
C ASP A 449 12.77 23.11 -61.03
N ILE A 450 13.29 22.58 -62.14
CA ILE A 450 13.86 21.23 -62.19
C ILE A 450 15.06 21.10 -61.25
N ILE A 451 15.97 22.08 -61.23
CA ILE A 451 17.16 22.05 -60.36
C ILE A 451 16.75 22.19 -58.88
N CYS A 452 15.87 23.13 -58.54
CA CYS A 452 15.35 23.31 -57.19
C CYS A 452 14.60 22.08 -56.66
N SER A 453 13.92 21.31 -57.53
CA SER A 453 13.27 20.05 -57.14
C SER A 453 14.25 18.98 -56.63
N LYS A 454 15.50 19.00 -57.13
CA LYS A 454 16.56 18.04 -56.79
C LYS A 454 17.51 18.51 -55.68
N LEU A 455 17.45 19.77 -55.27
CA LEU A 455 18.32 20.34 -54.24
C LEU A 455 17.70 20.26 -52.82
N PRO A 456 18.51 19.94 -51.78
CA PRO A 456 18.07 19.99 -50.39
C PRO A 456 17.47 21.33 -50.01
N LYS A 457 16.40 21.34 -49.21
CA LYS A 457 15.63 22.56 -48.84
C LYS A 457 16.49 23.68 -48.23
N ASN A 458 17.57 23.34 -47.53
CA ASN A 458 18.45 24.29 -46.85
C ASN A 458 19.77 24.55 -47.61
N SER A 459 19.86 24.18 -48.90
CA SER A 459 21.06 24.43 -49.70
C SER A 459 21.20 25.92 -50.05
N PRO A 460 22.39 26.55 -49.87
CA PRO A 460 22.63 27.92 -50.32
C PRO A 460 22.37 28.11 -51.83
N ALA A 461 22.69 27.11 -52.65
CA ALA A 461 22.42 27.12 -54.08
C ALA A 461 20.91 27.16 -54.39
N ARG A 462 20.09 26.50 -53.57
CA ARG A 462 18.63 26.52 -53.70
C ARG A 462 18.05 27.90 -53.35
N LEU A 463 18.55 28.53 -52.28
CA LEU A 463 18.12 29.89 -51.90
C LEU A 463 18.47 30.92 -53.01
N VAL A 464 19.65 30.84 -53.60
CA VAL A 464 20.05 31.70 -54.73
C VAL A 464 19.16 31.47 -55.95
N LEU A 465 18.84 30.21 -56.27
CA LEU A 465 17.98 29.86 -57.41
C LEU A 465 16.51 30.25 -57.18
N GLU A 466 15.97 30.12 -55.95
CA GLU A 466 14.63 30.60 -55.59
C GLU A 466 14.56 32.15 -55.66
N HIS A 467 15.64 32.86 -55.29
CA HIS A 467 15.76 34.31 -55.52
C HIS A 467 15.80 34.69 -57.01
N ALA A 468 16.55 33.95 -57.84
CA ALA A 468 16.55 34.16 -59.29
C ALA A 468 15.17 33.88 -59.90
N GLN A 469 14.46 32.85 -59.42
CA GLN A 469 13.10 32.52 -59.83
C GLN A 469 12.11 33.66 -59.53
N LEU A 470 12.27 34.35 -58.38
CA LEU A 470 11.50 35.52 -58.02
C LEU A 470 11.79 36.74 -58.90
N ALA A 471 13.04 36.92 -59.36
CA ALA A 471 13.39 37.97 -60.31
C ALA A 471 12.65 37.77 -61.65
N PHE A 472 12.76 36.57 -62.25
CA PHE A 472 12.07 36.23 -63.49
C PHE A 472 10.53 36.36 -63.40
N LYS A 473 9.93 36.19 -62.22
CA LYS A 473 8.48 36.39 -62.00
C LYS A 473 8.07 37.86 -61.86
N ARG A 474 8.99 38.78 -61.57
CA ARG A 474 8.69 40.22 -61.37
C ARG A 474 8.75 41.05 -62.64
N GLU A 475 9.53 40.65 -63.64
CA GLU A 475 9.69 41.36 -64.92
C GLU A 475 8.62 41.02 -65.97
N GLY A 476 7.60 40.22 -65.62
CA GLY A 476 6.51 39.80 -66.51
C GLY A 476 5.17 40.51 -66.26
N ARG A 477 5.18 41.85 -66.14
CA ARG A 477 3.98 42.70 -66.08
C ARG A 477 4.13 43.94 -66.94
#